data_AF-A0A6N4SPA5-F1
#
_entry.id   AF-A0A6N4SPA5-F1
#
_cell.length_a   1.000
_cell.length_b   1.000
_cell.length_c   1.000
_cell.angle_alpha   90.00
_cell.angle_beta   90.00
_cell.angle_gamma   90.00
#
_symmetry.space_group_name_H-M   'P 1'
#
loop_
_entity.id
_entity.type
_entity.pdbx_description
1 polymer ?
#
loop_
_entity_poly.entity_id
_entity_poly.type
_entity_poly.pdbx_seq_one_letter_code
_entity_poly.pdbx_strand_id
1 'polypeptide(L)'
;MHQYLMNLLDSGTKKILIIFIKTLGIYTILSVFFYCYEGLVDQQGKYYSPFLDQYSIIKLILNLLIYPLVWILKILGYTISVHSPSVWVGASGVTILTPCLGIQIMIGYVSLILGFPAAKKLLFLIAGLVLIHLLNIGRMLSILLTIEKHPSVIDISHDIFTYLSYAAILVLYYVWVKNYSDIEVTG
;
A
#
# COMPACT_ATOMS: atom_id res chain seq x y z
N MET A 1 6.50 -2.52 -43.56
CA MET A 1 6.81 -2.40 -42.11
C MET A 1 5.64 -1.85 -41.30
N HIS A 2 4.97 -0.78 -41.74
CA HIS A 2 3.81 -0.19 -41.04
C HIS A 2 2.56 -1.09 -40.97
N GLN A 3 2.23 -1.82 -42.05
CA GLN A 3 1.12 -2.79 -42.08
C GLN A 3 1.34 -4.01 -41.16
N TYR A 4 2.61 -4.37 -40.93
CA TYR A 4 3.01 -5.51 -40.08
C TYR A 4 2.88 -5.14 -38.59
N LEU A 5 3.29 -3.94 -38.20
CA LEU A 5 3.09 -3.38 -36.85
C LEU A 5 1.60 -3.19 -36.51
N MET A 6 0.78 -2.83 -37.50
CA MET A 6 -0.68 -2.71 -37.33
C MET A 6 -1.40 -4.07 -37.15
N ASN A 7 -0.86 -5.15 -37.75
CA ASN A 7 -1.37 -6.52 -37.60
C ASN A 7 -0.84 -7.25 -36.34
N LEU A 8 0.21 -6.74 -35.69
CA LEU A 8 0.82 -7.33 -34.49
C LEU A 8 0.02 -7.07 -33.20
N LEU A 9 -0.96 -6.17 -33.25
CA LEU A 9 -1.89 -5.91 -32.15
C LEU A 9 -3.24 -6.54 -32.48
N ASP A 10 -3.39 -7.83 -32.19
CA ASP A 10 -4.70 -8.48 -32.07
C ASP A 10 -5.62 -7.62 -31.15
N SER A 11 -6.92 -7.69 -31.40
CA SER A 11 -7.98 -7.13 -30.57
C SER A 11 -7.78 -7.37 -29.06
N GLY A 12 -7.24 -8.54 -28.66
CA GLY A 12 -6.88 -8.86 -27.28
C GLY A 12 -5.70 -8.03 -26.78
N THR A 13 -4.59 -7.99 -27.53
CA THR A 13 -3.41 -7.17 -27.19
C THR A 13 -3.76 -5.68 -27.05
N LYS A 14 -4.62 -5.14 -27.92
CA LYS A 14 -5.10 -3.74 -27.81
C LYS A 14 -5.86 -3.49 -26.51
N LYS A 15 -6.75 -4.41 -26.12
CA LYS A 15 -7.51 -4.30 -24.86
C LYS A 15 -6.59 -4.32 -23.64
N ILE A 16 -5.63 -5.23 -23.60
CA ILE A 16 -4.64 -5.33 -22.51
C ILE A 16 -3.81 -4.04 -22.42
N LEU A 17 -3.35 -3.53 -23.56
CA LEU A 17 -2.58 -2.29 -23.62
C LEU A 17 -3.39 -1.09 -23.09
N ILE A 18 -4.67 -0.98 -23.45
CA ILE A 18 -5.56 0.08 -22.95
C ILE A 18 -5.73 -0.03 -21.43
N ILE A 19 -5.96 -1.23 -20.89
CA ILE A 19 -6.09 -1.47 -19.45
C ILE A 19 -4.80 -1.06 -18.74
N PHE A 20 -3.64 -1.43 -19.28
CA PHE A 20 -2.34 -1.08 -18.72
C PHE A 20 -2.13 0.44 -18.70
N ILE A 21 -2.33 1.12 -19.83
CA ILE A 21 -2.20 2.59 -19.93
C ILE A 21 -3.15 3.29 -18.97
N LYS A 22 -4.41 2.84 -18.90
CA LYS A 22 -5.39 3.40 -17.97
C LYS A 22 -4.98 3.22 -16.52
N THR A 23 -4.51 2.03 -16.14
CA THR A 23 -4.03 1.73 -14.80
C THR A 23 -2.84 2.62 -14.44
N LEU A 24 -1.87 2.77 -15.35
CA LEU A 24 -0.70 3.62 -15.14
C LEU A 24 -1.08 5.09 -15.02
N GLY A 25 -2.03 5.56 -15.83
CA GLY A 25 -2.57 6.92 -15.76
C GLY A 25 -3.22 7.20 -14.40
N ILE A 26 -4.09 6.31 -13.95
CA ILE A 26 -4.75 6.41 -12.62
C ILE A 26 -3.70 6.41 -11.51
N TYR A 27 -2.73 5.49 -11.55
CA TYR A 27 -1.65 5.41 -10.58
C TYR A 27 -0.86 6.72 -10.50
N THR A 28 -0.49 7.28 -11.65
CA THR A 28 0.27 8.53 -11.72
C THR A 28 -0.53 9.68 -11.12
N ILE A 29 -1.80 9.81 -11.49
CA ILE A 29 -2.69 10.86 -10.97
C ILE A 29 -2.83 10.75 -9.44
N LEU A 30 -3.14 9.56 -8.94
CA LEU A 30 -3.31 9.33 -7.50
C LEU A 30 -2.01 9.55 -6.73
N SER A 31 -0.87 9.13 -7.28
CA SER A 31 0.45 9.30 -6.64
C SER A 31 0.85 10.76 -6.58
N VAL A 32 0.69 11.51 -7.68
CA VAL A 32 0.98 12.96 -7.70
C VAL A 32 0.07 13.68 -6.72
N PHE A 33 -1.23 13.38 -6.73
CA PHE A 33 -2.17 13.94 -5.76
C PHE A 33 -1.74 13.65 -4.32
N PHE A 34 -1.33 12.41 -4.03
CA PHE A 34 -0.87 12.01 -2.70
C PHE A 34 0.40 12.76 -2.27
N TYR A 35 1.40 12.88 -3.14
CA TYR A 35 2.63 13.61 -2.80
C TYR A 35 2.38 15.12 -2.61
N CYS A 36 1.54 15.73 -3.43
CA CYS A 36 1.11 17.11 -3.21
C CYS A 36 0.40 17.25 -1.86
N TYR A 37 -0.50 16.32 -1.55
CA TYR A 37 -1.21 16.27 -0.27
C TYR A 37 -0.25 16.10 0.92
N GLU A 38 0.72 15.18 0.84
CA GLU A 38 1.75 14.96 1.85
C GLU A 38 2.52 16.26 2.14
N GLY A 39 2.93 16.98 1.10
CA GLY A 39 3.62 18.27 1.25
C GLY A 39 2.77 19.39 1.87
N LEU A 40 1.44 19.29 1.80
CA LEU A 40 0.52 20.24 2.47
C LEU A 40 0.30 19.93 3.95
N VAL A 41 0.55 18.70 4.38
CA VAL A 41 0.39 18.28 5.79
C VAL A 41 1.72 18.13 6.53
N ASP A 42 2.85 18.20 5.83
CA ASP A 42 4.19 18.23 6.42
C ASP A 42 4.41 19.53 7.20
N GLN A 43 4.61 19.42 8.52
CA GLN A 43 4.86 20.55 9.42
C GLN A 43 6.15 21.31 9.11
N GLN A 44 7.11 20.66 8.43
CA GLN A 44 8.34 21.30 7.96
C GLN A 44 8.20 21.85 6.53
N GLY A 45 7.06 21.61 5.89
CA GLY A 45 6.80 21.99 4.51
C GLY A 45 6.50 23.48 4.34
N LYS A 46 6.98 24.06 3.22
CA LYS A 46 6.73 25.47 2.86
C LYS A 46 5.24 25.82 2.74
N TYR A 47 4.41 24.85 2.35
CA TYR A 47 2.97 25.02 2.09
C TYR A 47 2.10 24.34 3.15
N TYR A 48 2.62 24.18 4.36
CA TYR A 48 1.93 23.55 5.48
C TYR A 48 0.56 24.19 5.74
N SER A 49 -0.47 23.36 5.88
CA SER A 49 -1.83 23.75 6.24
C SER A 49 -2.26 23.06 7.54
N PRO A 50 -2.42 23.81 8.65
CA PRO A 50 -2.86 23.25 9.92
C PRO A 50 -4.21 22.54 9.85
N PHE A 51 -5.13 23.05 9.02
CA PHE A 51 -6.45 22.46 8.82
C PHE A 51 -6.37 21.07 8.18
N LEU A 52 -5.56 20.92 7.12
CA LEU A 52 -5.37 19.63 6.46
C LEU A 52 -4.61 18.65 7.35
N ASP A 53 -3.66 19.12 8.14
CA ASP A 53 -2.91 18.29 9.08
C ASP A 53 -3.80 17.77 10.22
N GLN A 54 -4.77 18.57 10.70
CA GLN A 54 -5.69 18.14 11.76
C GLN A 54 -6.54 16.92 11.34
N TYR A 55 -7.02 16.89 10.10
CA TYR A 55 -7.87 15.82 9.56
C TYR A 55 -7.10 14.92 8.58
N SER A 56 -5.80 14.76 8.82
CA SER A 56 -4.93 14.10 7.85
C SER A 56 -5.23 12.60 7.70
N ILE A 57 -5.38 12.14 6.47
CA ILE A 57 -5.50 10.70 6.16
C ILE A 57 -4.22 9.96 6.54
N ILE A 58 -3.06 10.62 6.49
CA ILE A 58 -1.78 10.04 6.94
C ILE A 58 -1.86 9.75 8.44
N LYS A 59 -2.38 10.69 9.25
CA LYS A 59 -2.59 10.45 10.69
C LYS A 59 -3.63 9.37 10.96
N LEU A 60 -4.71 9.31 10.16
CA LEU A 60 -5.70 8.24 10.27
C LEU A 60 -5.06 6.86 10.03
N ILE A 61 -4.34 6.68 8.93
CA ILE A 61 -3.68 5.42 8.57
C ILE A 61 -2.60 5.06 9.59
N LEU A 62 -1.82 6.05 10.04
CA LEU A 62 -0.84 5.89 11.11
C LEU A 62 -1.48 5.36 12.40
N ASN A 63 -2.61 5.94 12.82
CA ASN A 63 -3.32 5.50 14.02
C ASN A 63 -3.93 4.11 13.85
N LEU A 64 -4.51 3.81 12.69
CA LEU A 64 -5.00 2.47 12.34
C LEU A 64 -3.90 1.42 12.33
N LEU A 65 -2.63 1.82 12.15
CA LEU A 65 -1.46 0.96 12.26
C LEU A 65 -0.97 0.85 13.72
N ILE A 66 -0.80 1.97 14.43
CA ILE A 66 -0.24 2.01 15.79
C ILE A 66 -1.16 1.34 16.81
N TYR A 67 -2.48 1.60 16.79
CA TYR A 67 -3.39 1.07 17.81
C TYR A 67 -3.38 -0.47 17.91
N PRO A 68 -3.60 -1.24 16.81
CA PRO A 68 -3.52 -2.69 16.88
C PRO A 68 -2.10 -3.18 17.17
N LEU A 69 -1.06 -2.50 16.66
CA LEU A 69 0.34 -2.82 16.93
C LEU A 69 0.66 -2.79 18.43
N VAL A 70 0.30 -1.70 19.10
CA VAL A 70 0.48 -1.52 20.55
C VAL A 70 -0.34 -2.55 21.34
N TRP A 71 -1.57 -2.81 20.90
CA TRP A 71 -2.44 -3.81 21.53
C TRP A 71 -1.82 -5.21 21.49
N ILE A 72 -1.32 -5.65 20.33
CA ILE A 72 -0.65 -6.95 20.16
C ILE A 72 0.60 -7.04 21.04
N LEU A 73 1.47 -6.03 20.99
CA LEU A 73 2.71 -6.02 21.76
C LEU A 73 2.47 -6.02 23.28
N LYS A 74 1.40 -5.38 23.78
CA LYS A 74 1.00 -5.44 25.19
C LYS A 74 0.58 -6.84 25.59
N ILE A 75 -0.17 -7.54 24.74
CA ILE A 75 -0.56 -8.95 24.98
C ILE A 75 0.68 -9.85 25.04
N LEU A 76 1.70 -9.54 24.24
CA LEU A 76 2.98 -10.26 24.24
C LEU A 76 3.89 -9.92 25.46
N GLY A 77 3.46 -9.01 26.35
CA GLY A 77 4.18 -8.69 27.59
C GLY A 77 5.27 -7.64 27.45
N TYR A 78 5.32 -6.90 26.34
CA TYR A 78 6.29 -5.82 26.15
C TYR A 78 5.89 -4.52 26.86
N THR A 79 6.89 -3.79 27.36
CA THR A 79 6.71 -2.41 27.84
C THR A 79 6.75 -1.46 26.66
N ILE A 80 5.67 -0.69 26.48
CA ILE A 80 5.49 0.16 25.29
C ILE A 80 5.27 1.61 25.69
N SER A 81 6.03 2.49 25.06
CA SER A 81 5.83 3.94 25.11
C SER A 81 5.55 4.46 23.72
N VAL A 82 4.44 5.20 23.55
CA VAL A 82 4.05 5.77 22.26
C VAL A 82 4.28 7.27 22.28
N HIS A 83 5.17 7.74 21.40
CA HIS A 83 5.48 9.15 21.17
C HIS A 83 5.24 9.44 19.70
N SER A 84 3.97 9.53 19.29
CA SER A 84 3.57 9.58 17.88
C SER A 84 4.38 10.60 17.06
N PRO A 85 4.98 10.22 15.91
CA PRO A 85 4.77 8.96 15.18
C PRO A 85 5.72 7.80 15.57
N SER A 86 6.42 7.89 16.71
CA SER A 86 7.36 6.88 17.18
C SER A 86 6.74 5.91 18.20
N VAL A 87 7.12 4.63 18.08
CA VAL A 87 6.73 3.56 19.01
C VAL A 87 7.99 2.95 19.61
N TRP A 88 8.03 2.86 20.93
CA TRP A 88 9.17 2.35 21.70
C TRP A 88 8.81 1.05 22.42
N VAL A 89 9.72 0.09 22.35
CA VAL A 89 9.68 -1.19 23.06
C VAL A 89 10.92 -1.26 23.93
N GLY A 90 10.75 -1.19 25.26
CA GLY A 90 11.88 -1.06 26.17
C GLY A 90 12.71 0.20 25.89
N ALA A 91 14.00 0.03 25.59
CA ALA A 91 14.93 1.12 25.27
C ALA A 91 15.07 1.41 23.76
N SER A 92 14.43 0.61 22.90
CA SER A 92 14.53 0.73 21.44
C SER A 92 13.24 1.28 20.85
N GLY A 93 13.34 2.17 19.85
CA GLY A 93 12.17 2.78 19.23
C GLY A 93 12.29 2.90 17.72
N VAL A 94 11.13 2.92 17.07
CA VAL A 94 11.00 3.11 15.61
C VAL A 94 10.09 4.30 15.36
N THR A 95 10.57 5.24 14.54
CA THR A 95 9.75 6.33 14.01
C THR A 95 9.06 5.86 12.74
N ILE A 96 7.73 5.88 12.72
CA ILE A 96 6.94 5.47 11.57
C ILE A 96 6.83 6.65 10.60
N LEU A 97 7.53 6.57 9.47
CA LEU A 97 7.48 7.57 8.40
C LEU A 97 6.39 7.21 7.38
N THR A 98 5.97 8.17 6.56
CA THR A 98 4.94 7.97 5.52
C THR A 98 5.20 6.75 4.61
N PRO A 99 6.43 6.48 4.14
CA PRO A 99 6.70 5.29 3.32
C PRO A 99 6.34 3.98 4.04
N CYS A 100 6.43 3.95 5.38
CA CYS A 100 6.09 2.78 6.17
C CYS A 100 4.59 2.54 6.30
N LEU A 101 3.73 3.50 5.91
CA LEU A 101 2.27 3.34 5.97
C LEU A 101 1.71 2.46 4.85
N GLY A 102 2.54 2.09 3.86
CA GLY A 102 2.11 1.23 2.75
C GLY A 102 1.16 1.93 1.76
N ILE A 103 1.03 3.26 1.83
CA ILE A 103 0.07 4.03 1.02
C ILE A 103 0.34 3.86 -0.47
N GLN A 104 1.61 3.78 -0.90
CA GLN A 104 1.92 3.59 -2.32
C GLN A 104 1.51 2.21 -2.85
N ILE A 105 1.58 1.18 -2.02
CA ILE A 105 1.07 -0.15 -2.37
C ILE A 105 -0.46 -0.10 -2.47
N MET A 106 -1.13 0.60 -1.55
CA MET A 106 -2.58 0.83 -1.60
C MET A 106 -2.99 1.58 -2.88
N ILE A 107 -2.28 2.66 -3.24
CA ILE A 107 -2.53 3.42 -4.48
C ILE A 107 -2.32 2.54 -5.71
N GLY A 108 -1.26 1.73 -5.74
CA GLY A 108 -1.02 0.75 -6.79
C GLY A 108 -2.18 -0.23 -6.95
N TYR A 109 -2.66 -0.78 -5.83
CA TYR A 109 -3.79 -1.72 -5.83
C TYR A 109 -5.11 -1.07 -6.26
N VAL A 110 -5.42 0.13 -5.74
CA VAL A 110 -6.60 0.91 -6.15
C VAL A 110 -6.57 1.16 -7.65
N SER A 111 -5.41 1.53 -8.18
CA SER A 111 -5.21 1.78 -9.62
C SER A 111 -5.51 0.54 -10.46
N LEU A 112 -5.07 -0.65 -10.01
CA LEU A 112 -5.38 -1.93 -10.68
C LEU A 112 -6.89 -2.20 -10.73
N ILE A 113 -7.59 -2.04 -9.60
CA ILE A 113 -9.04 -2.28 -9.51
C ILE A 113 -9.85 -1.27 -10.37
N LEU A 114 -9.44 0.00 -10.38
CA LEU A 114 -10.12 1.04 -11.15
C LEU A 114 -9.83 0.91 -12.66
N GLY A 115 -8.60 0.52 -13.02
CA GLY A 115 -8.17 0.29 -14.38
C GLY A 115 -8.92 -0.86 -15.06
N PHE A 116 -9.10 -1.98 -14.37
CA PHE A 116 -9.63 -3.21 -14.95
C PHE A 116 -11.18 -3.27 -14.97
N PRO A 117 -11.83 -3.68 -16.08
CA PRO A 117 -13.28 -3.79 -16.17
C PRO A 117 -13.79 -5.16 -15.68
N ALA A 118 -13.96 -5.34 -14.38
CA ALA A 118 -14.56 -6.53 -13.77
C ALA A 118 -15.64 -6.15 -12.73
N ALA A 119 -16.56 -7.08 -12.46
CA ALA A 119 -17.63 -6.89 -11.47
C ALA A 119 -17.09 -6.94 -10.02
N LYS A 120 -17.92 -6.57 -9.04
CA LYS A 120 -17.58 -6.61 -7.59
C LYS A 120 -16.34 -5.79 -7.19
N LYS A 121 -16.01 -4.72 -7.92
CA LYS A 121 -14.88 -3.81 -7.63
C LYS A 121 -14.79 -3.40 -6.17
N LEU A 122 -15.89 -2.93 -5.59
CA LEU A 122 -15.90 -2.41 -4.22
C LEU A 122 -15.51 -3.48 -3.18
N LEU A 123 -16.00 -4.71 -3.35
CA LEU A 123 -15.67 -5.82 -2.44
C LEU A 123 -14.17 -6.11 -2.47
N PHE A 124 -13.58 -6.24 -3.66
CA PHE A 124 -12.16 -6.53 -3.81
C PHE A 124 -11.29 -5.34 -3.44
N LEU A 125 -11.72 -4.12 -3.72
CA LEU A 125 -11.06 -2.89 -3.27
C LEU A 125 -10.93 -2.89 -1.74
N ILE A 126 -12.03 -3.11 -1.01
CA ILE A 126 -12.02 -3.15 0.46
C ILE A 126 -11.19 -4.34 0.95
N ALA A 127 -11.39 -5.54 0.39
CA ALA A 127 -10.66 -6.73 0.81
C ALA A 127 -9.15 -6.58 0.64
N GLY A 128 -8.69 -6.00 -0.47
CA GLY A 128 -7.27 -5.78 -0.71
C GLY A 128 -6.69 -4.67 0.15
N LEU A 129 -7.42 -3.57 0.38
CA LEU A 129 -6.96 -2.53 1.32
C LEU A 129 -6.82 -3.08 2.76
N VAL A 130 -7.77 -3.90 3.20
CA VAL A 130 -7.68 -4.60 4.50
C VAL A 130 -6.49 -5.56 4.53
N LEU A 131 -6.28 -6.36 3.48
CA LEU A 131 -5.15 -7.29 3.38
C LEU A 131 -3.81 -6.55 3.45
N ILE A 132 -3.64 -5.47 2.68
CA ILE A 132 -2.43 -4.63 2.70
C ILE A 132 -2.19 -4.08 4.11
N HIS A 133 -3.25 -3.58 4.76
CA HIS A 133 -3.14 -3.03 6.12
C HIS A 133 -2.69 -4.09 7.14
N LEU A 134 -3.25 -5.29 7.07
CA LEU A 134 -2.85 -6.41 7.95
C LEU A 134 -1.40 -6.83 7.74
N LEU A 135 -0.94 -6.91 6.48
CA LEU A 135 0.46 -7.20 6.16
C LEU A 135 1.38 -6.10 6.68
N ASN A 136 0.95 -4.84 6.62
CA ASN A 136 1.73 -3.72 7.14
C ASN A 136 1.82 -3.73 8.68
N ILE A 137 0.76 -4.13 9.39
CA ILE A 137 0.83 -4.40 10.84
C ILE A 137 1.88 -5.49 11.13
N GLY A 138 1.86 -6.58 10.36
CA GLY A 138 2.86 -7.64 10.45
C GLY A 138 4.31 -7.14 10.25
N ARG A 139 4.53 -6.28 9.24
CA ARG A 139 5.82 -5.64 8.99
C ARG A 139 6.31 -4.85 10.20
N MET A 140 5.45 -4.00 10.77
CA MET A 140 5.81 -3.18 11.93
C MET A 140 6.05 -4.02 13.19
N LEU A 141 5.28 -5.09 13.40
CA LEU A 141 5.53 -6.05 14.48
C LEU A 141 6.90 -6.70 14.32
N SER A 142 7.23 -7.19 13.13
CA SER A 142 8.53 -7.81 12.85
C SER A 142 9.69 -6.86 13.17
N ILE A 143 9.60 -5.61 12.73
CA ILE A 143 10.63 -4.59 12.99
C ILE A 143 10.74 -4.31 14.50
N LEU A 144 9.63 -4.06 15.20
CA LEU A 144 9.65 -3.73 16.63
C LEU A 144 10.09 -4.89 17.53
N LEU A 145 9.83 -6.14 17.13
CA LEU A 145 10.27 -7.32 17.88
C LEU A 145 11.75 -7.65 17.66
N THR A 146 12.32 -7.22 16.52
CA THR A 146 13.71 -7.53 16.15
C THR A 146 14.68 -6.39 16.46
N ILE A 147 14.21 -5.15 16.59
CA ILE A 147 15.09 -3.97 16.72
C ILE A 147 16.07 -4.04 17.90
N GLU A 148 15.66 -4.59 19.03
CA GLU A 148 16.51 -4.67 20.23
C GLU A 148 17.57 -5.77 20.11
N LYS A 149 17.20 -6.93 19.54
CA LYS A 149 18.04 -8.14 19.56
C LYS A 149 18.85 -8.34 18.27
N HIS A 150 18.30 -7.93 17.14
CA HIS A 150 18.83 -8.18 15.81
C HIS A 150 18.61 -6.98 14.88
N PRO A 151 19.23 -5.81 15.16
CA PRO A 151 19.03 -4.62 14.33
C PRO A 151 19.45 -4.81 12.86
N SER A 152 20.37 -5.75 12.58
CA SER A 152 20.79 -6.08 11.22
C SER A 152 19.72 -6.74 10.35
N VAL A 153 18.64 -7.28 10.94
CA VAL A 153 17.55 -7.91 10.16
C VAL A 153 16.38 -6.97 9.88
N ILE A 154 16.44 -5.71 10.32
CA ILE A 154 15.38 -4.73 10.13
C ILE A 154 15.12 -4.48 8.64
N ASP A 155 16.17 -4.17 7.88
CA ASP A 155 16.07 -3.87 6.44
C ASP A 155 15.59 -5.10 5.66
N ILE A 156 16.11 -6.28 6.01
CA ILE A 156 15.68 -7.54 5.40
C ILE A 156 14.20 -7.80 5.68
N SER A 157 13.76 -7.63 6.93
CA SER A 157 12.36 -7.82 7.31
C SER A 157 11.47 -6.83 6.56
N HIS A 158 11.87 -5.57 6.50
CA HIS A 158 11.18 -4.53 5.76
C HIS A 158 10.95 -4.92 4.29
N ASP A 159 11.98 -5.41 3.61
CA ASP A 159 11.93 -5.74 2.19
C ASP A 159 11.11 -7.01 1.93
N ILE A 160 11.26 -8.04 2.77
CA ILE A 160 10.46 -9.27 2.68
C ILE A 160 8.96 -8.94 2.76
N PHE A 161 8.54 -8.13 3.73
CA PHE A 161 7.14 -7.75 3.86
C PHE A 161 6.65 -6.89 2.69
N THR A 162 7.52 -6.09 2.09
CA THR A 162 7.22 -5.33 0.87
C THR A 162 6.93 -6.27 -0.29
N TYR A 163 7.81 -7.24 -0.57
CA TYR A 163 7.59 -8.23 -1.62
C TYR A 163 6.38 -9.13 -1.36
N LEU A 164 6.18 -9.54 -0.10
CA LEU A 164 5.00 -10.31 0.31
C LEU A 164 3.71 -9.54 0.06
N SER A 165 3.69 -8.24 0.34
CA SER A 165 2.54 -7.38 0.08
C SER A 165 2.23 -7.29 -1.41
N TYR A 166 3.25 -7.10 -2.26
CA TYR A 166 3.08 -7.12 -3.71
C TYR A 166 2.55 -8.47 -4.23
N ALA A 167 3.11 -9.58 -3.76
CA ALA A 167 2.64 -10.92 -4.13
C ALA A 167 1.18 -11.14 -3.72
N ALA A 168 0.82 -10.77 -2.48
CA ALA A 168 -0.52 -10.95 -1.94
C ALA A 168 -1.57 -10.14 -2.73
N ILE A 169 -1.29 -8.87 -3.07
CA ILE A 169 -2.23 -8.05 -3.84
C ILE A 169 -2.35 -8.53 -5.29
N LEU A 170 -1.28 -9.04 -5.90
CA LEU A 170 -1.32 -9.58 -7.26
C LEU A 170 -2.09 -10.89 -7.31
N VAL A 171 -1.94 -11.77 -6.32
CA VAL A 171 -2.75 -12.99 -6.19
C VAL A 171 -4.23 -12.64 -6.00
N LEU A 172 -4.54 -11.69 -5.10
CA LEU A 172 -5.92 -11.27 -4.88
C LEU A 172 -6.53 -10.65 -6.14
N TYR A 173 -5.75 -9.82 -6.86
CA TYR A 173 -6.15 -9.25 -8.14
C TYR A 173 -6.38 -10.32 -9.22
N TYR A 174 -5.49 -11.31 -9.31
CA TYR A 174 -5.65 -12.43 -10.24
C TYR A 174 -6.93 -13.22 -9.95
N VAL A 175 -7.17 -13.56 -8.67
CA VAL A 175 -8.39 -14.24 -8.24
C VAL A 175 -9.62 -13.40 -8.58
N TRP A 176 -9.57 -12.09 -8.38
CA TRP A 176 -10.67 -11.20 -8.75
C TRP A 176 -10.97 -11.23 -10.24
N VAL A 177 -9.96 -10.96 -11.08
CA VAL A 177 -10.11 -10.92 -12.54
C VAL A 177 -10.63 -12.26 -13.03
N LYS A 178 -10.00 -13.37 -12.65
CA LYS A 178 -10.40 -14.73 -13.07
C LYS A 178 -11.87 -15.05 -12.80
N ASN A 179 -12.43 -14.60 -11.69
CA ASN A 179 -13.80 -14.95 -11.28
C ASN A 179 -14.86 -13.92 -11.70
N TYR A 180 -14.46 -12.70 -12.07
CA TYR A 180 -15.38 -11.57 -12.24
C TYR A 180 -15.13 -10.71 -13.48
N SER A 181 -14.20 -11.10 -14.36
CA SER A 181 -14.00 -10.46 -15.65
C SER A 181 -14.82 -11.13 -16.75
N ASP A 182 -15.56 -10.33 -17.50
CA ASP A 182 -16.23 -10.77 -18.73
C ASP A 182 -15.26 -10.84 -19.93
N ILE A 183 -14.00 -10.44 -19.72
CA ILE A 183 -12.93 -10.61 -20.70
C ILE A 183 -12.48 -12.07 -20.62
N GLU A 184 -12.86 -12.88 -21.59
CA GLU A 184 -12.19 -14.17 -21.82
C GLU A 184 -10.71 -13.90 -22.08
N VAL A 185 -9.88 -14.10 -21.07
CA VAL A 185 -8.44 -14.27 -21.26
C VAL A 185 -8.30 -15.68 -21.82
N THR A 186 -8.52 -15.82 -23.13
CA THR A 186 -8.34 -17.08 -23.85
C THR A 186 -6.92 -17.58 -23.57
N GLY A 187 -6.83 -18.73 -22.88
CA GLY A 187 -5.60 -19.50 -22.76
C GLY A 187 -5.25 -20.21 -24.05
#